data_AF-A0A081ES64-F1
#
_entry.id   AF-A0A081ES64-F1
#
_cell.length_a   1.000
_cell.length_b   1.000
_cell.length_c   1.000
_cell.angle_alpha   90.00
_cell.angle_beta   90.00
_cell.angle_gamma   90.00
#
_symmetry.space_group_name_H-M   'P 1'
#
loop_
_entity.id
_entity.type
_entity.pdbx_description
1 polymer ?
#
loop_
_entity_poly.entity_id
_entity_poly.type
_entity_poly.pdbx_seq_one_letter_code
_entity_poly.pdbx_strand_id
1 'polypeptide(L)'
;MYGRRDGAPGSDPDTVPDPDDVDAATLLERAGFDADESVLTHRQAEVLALRERGLRQSDIADRLGTSRANVSSVEASARDNVASARETVAFAEALAAPVRVEIEAGTDLYDAPKRVYDACDEAGVKVNQTAPDLMKTIGDRAGDAVRGREVRDRLFVTVDANGQIRVRQP
;
A
#
# COMPACT_ATOMS: atom_id res chain seq x y z
N MET A 1 19.35 -0.16 56.94
CA MET A 1 18.72 0.88 56.09
C MET A 1 18.86 0.46 54.65
N TYR A 2 17.88 -0.25 54.10
CA TYR A 2 17.85 -0.60 52.67
C TYR A 2 17.07 0.48 51.92
N GLY A 3 17.73 1.08 50.93
CA GLY A 3 17.16 2.13 50.07
C GLY A 3 16.06 1.59 49.17
N ARG A 4 14.90 2.24 49.23
CA ARG A 4 13.76 2.02 48.34
C ARG A 4 14.12 2.67 46.99
N ARG A 5 14.26 1.86 45.93
CA ARG A 5 14.38 2.36 44.56
C ARG A 5 12.97 2.72 44.08
N ASP A 6 12.74 4.00 43.84
CA ASP A 6 11.57 4.48 43.11
C ASP A 6 11.72 4.05 41.65
N GLY A 7 11.00 2.99 41.27
CA GLY A 7 10.83 2.60 39.88
C GLY A 7 9.88 3.59 39.21
N ALA A 8 10.38 4.34 38.24
CA ALA A 8 9.51 5.10 37.34
C ALA A 8 8.51 4.15 36.67
N PRO A 9 7.22 4.52 36.54
CA PRO A 9 6.27 3.68 35.83
C PRO A 9 6.69 3.60 34.36
N GLY A 10 7.04 2.39 33.93
CA GLY A 10 7.23 2.09 32.51
C GLY A 10 5.90 2.35 31.80
N SER A 11 5.93 3.17 30.77
CA SER A 11 4.83 3.34 29.83
C SER A 11 4.58 2.01 29.15
N ASP A 12 3.45 1.38 29.47
CA ASP A 12 3.02 0.10 28.92
C ASP A 12 2.66 0.30 27.43
N PRO A 13 3.39 -0.31 26.47
CA PRO A 13 3.19 -0.08 25.04
C PRO A 13 1.82 -0.55 24.52
N ASP A 14 1.06 -1.31 25.32
CA ASP A 14 -0.31 -1.75 25.02
C ASP A 14 -1.40 -0.81 25.56
N THR A 15 -1.04 0.33 26.17
CA THR A 15 -2.03 1.35 26.57
C THR A 15 -2.51 2.09 25.33
N VAL A 16 -3.72 1.75 24.86
CA VAL A 16 -4.44 2.56 23.88
C VAL A 16 -4.50 3.99 24.42
N PRO A 17 -4.06 5.01 23.66
CA PRO A 17 -4.10 6.40 24.13
C PRO A 17 -5.51 6.73 24.62
N ASP A 18 -5.61 7.54 25.68
CA ASP A 18 -6.91 8.05 26.11
C ASP A 18 -7.60 8.68 24.89
N PRO A 19 -8.80 8.23 24.50
CA PRO A 19 -9.50 8.74 23.32
C PRO A 19 -9.69 10.26 23.37
N ASP A 20 -9.68 10.87 24.56
CA ASP A 20 -9.79 12.31 24.76
C ASP A 20 -8.47 13.08 24.49
N ASP A 21 -7.31 12.41 24.50
CA ASP A 21 -6.00 13.05 24.29
C ASP A 21 -5.58 13.14 22.81
N VAL A 22 -6.24 12.41 21.92
CA VAL A 22 -5.83 12.32 20.50
C VAL A 22 -6.57 13.36 19.66
N ASP A 23 -5.99 14.53 19.38
CA ASP A 23 -6.63 15.52 18.50
C ASP A 23 -6.47 15.22 17.00
N ALA A 24 -7.58 14.94 16.31
CA ALA A 24 -7.58 14.68 14.86
C ALA A 24 -7.14 15.91 14.05
N ALA A 25 -7.52 17.13 14.43
CA ALA A 25 -7.13 18.34 13.69
C ALA A 25 -5.60 18.49 13.72
N THR A 26 -4.99 18.36 14.90
CA THR A 26 -3.52 18.34 15.06
C THR A 26 -2.85 17.23 14.25
N LEU A 27 -3.46 16.03 14.15
CA LEU A 27 -2.91 14.94 13.34
C LEU A 27 -2.94 15.24 11.85
N LEU A 28 -4.04 15.81 11.35
CA LEU A 28 -4.20 16.18 9.95
C LEU A 28 -3.26 17.32 9.56
N GLU A 29 -3.13 18.35 10.40
CA GLU A 29 -2.18 19.44 10.18
C GLU A 29 -0.74 18.92 10.11
N ARG A 30 -0.32 18.06 11.06
CA ARG A 30 1.02 17.45 11.06
C ARG A 30 1.28 16.55 9.85
N ALA A 31 0.25 15.94 9.30
CA ALA A 31 0.34 15.14 8.08
C ALA A 31 0.32 15.99 6.80
N GLY A 32 0.07 17.30 6.90
CA GLY A 32 -0.08 18.19 5.76
C GLY A 32 -1.32 17.89 4.92
N PHE A 33 -2.41 17.46 5.55
CA PHE A 33 -3.63 17.11 4.84
C PHE A 33 -4.36 18.37 4.31
N ASP A 34 -4.58 18.41 3.00
CA ASP A 34 -5.44 19.37 2.31
C ASP A 34 -6.62 18.63 1.67
N ALA A 35 -7.84 19.08 1.96
CA ALA A 35 -9.05 18.46 1.43
C ALA A 35 -9.30 18.82 -0.04
N ASP A 36 -8.76 19.93 -0.54
CA ASP A 36 -8.94 20.39 -1.92
C ASP A 36 -8.01 19.63 -2.89
N GLU A 37 -6.88 19.12 -2.40
CA GLU A 37 -5.91 18.35 -3.19
C GLU A 37 -6.02 16.82 -2.98
N SER A 38 -6.95 16.38 -2.13
CA SER A 38 -7.08 14.97 -1.75
C SER A 38 -8.34 14.32 -2.32
N VAL A 39 -8.25 13.01 -2.58
CA VAL A 39 -9.41 12.15 -2.86
C VAL A 39 -10.24 11.84 -1.61
N LEU A 40 -9.70 12.16 -0.43
CA LEU A 40 -10.39 11.98 0.85
C LEU A 40 -11.10 13.26 1.23
N THR A 41 -12.35 13.12 1.66
CA THR A 41 -13.02 14.20 2.39
C THR A 41 -12.33 14.43 3.74
N HIS A 42 -12.48 15.64 4.30
CA HIS A 42 -11.96 15.93 5.65
C HIS A 42 -12.43 14.91 6.68
N ARG A 43 -13.69 14.48 6.60
CA ARG A 43 -14.27 13.48 7.51
C ARG A 43 -13.66 12.09 7.37
N GLN A 44 -13.35 11.68 6.14
CA GLN A 44 -12.66 10.41 5.89
C GLN A 44 -11.23 10.44 6.43
N ALA A 45 -10.52 11.55 6.22
CA ALA A 45 -9.17 11.74 6.74
C ALA A 45 -9.13 11.76 8.27
N GLU A 46 -10.07 12.47 8.91
CA GLU A 46 -10.26 12.47 10.37
C GLU A 46 -10.44 11.06 10.93
N VAL A 47 -11.35 10.28 10.33
CA VAL A 47 -11.60 8.89 10.76
C VAL A 47 -10.36 8.02 10.57
N LEU A 48 -9.65 8.11 9.43
CA LEU A 48 -8.40 7.37 9.24
C LEU A 48 -7.33 7.75 10.27
N ALA A 49 -7.12 9.05 10.52
CA ALA A 49 -6.12 9.54 11.46
C ALA A 49 -6.35 9.00 12.88
N LEU A 50 -7.60 9.01 13.35
CA LEU A 50 -7.97 8.45 14.66
C LEU A 50 -7.82 6.93 14.71
N ARG A 51 -8.16 6.22 13.63
CA ARG A 51 -8.00 4.77 13.53
C ARG A 51 -6.53 4.33 13.55
N GLU A 52 -5.63 5.07 12.90
CA GLU A 52 -4.17 4.84 12.94
C GLU A 52 -3.59 5.07 14.35
N ARG A 53 -4.28 5.81 15.22
CA ARG A 53 -3.94 5.94 16.65
C ARG A 53 -4.60 4.89 17.55
N GLY A 54 -5.34 3.95 16.97
CA GLY A 54 -5.91 2.81 17.69
C GLY A 54 -7.32 3.01 18.26
N LEU A 55 -7.96 4.18 18.07
CA LEU A 55 -9.30 4.44 18.61
C LEU A 55 -10.34 3.52 17.99
N ARG A 56 -11.33 3.04 18.76
CA ARG A 56 -12.40 2.18 18.22
C ARG A 56 -13.42 3.02 17.46
N GLN A 57 -14.14 2.39 16.53
CA GLN A 57 -15.22 3.07 15.80
C GLN A 57 -16.31 3.63 16.71
N SER A 58 -16.57 3.00 17.87
CA SER A 58 -17.51 3.51 18.88
C SER A 58 -17.05 4.85 19.44
N ASP A 59 -15.78 4.92 19.85
CA ASP A 59 -15.21 6.09 20.52
C ASP A 59 -15.15 7.27 19.53
N ILE A 60 -14.80 6.97 18.27
CA ILE A 60 -14.87 7.92 17.16
C ILE A 60 -16.31 8.38 16.90
N ALA A 61 -17.29 7.48 16.99
CA ALA A 61 -18.69 7.83 16.78
C ALA A 61 -19.21 8.80 17.85
N ASP A 62 -18.89 8.52 19.12
CA ASP A 62 -19.24 9.34 20.27
C ASP A 62 -18.61 10.73 20.15
N ARG A 63 -17.31 10.80 19.86
CA ARG A 63 -16.57 12.05 19.66
C ARG A 63 -17.16 12.91 18.56
N LEU A 64 -17.57 12.27 17.47
CA LEU A 64 -18.00 12.98 16.29
C LEU A 64 -19.52 13.14 16.19
N GLY A 65 -20.25 12.83 17.27
CA GLY A 65 -21.70 13.02 17.38
C GLY A 65 -22.51 12.24 16.35
N THR A 66 -22.08 11.02 16.00
CA THR A 66 -22.67 10.21 14.93
C THR A 66 -22.84 8.75 15.36
N SER A 67 -23.49 7.92 14.54
CA SER A 67 -23.56 6.47 14.79
C SER A 67 -22.26 5.73 14.43
N ARG A 68 -21.97 4.63 15.14
CA ARG A 68 -20.90 3.69 14.80
C ARG A 68 -21.03 3.15 13.37
N ALA A 69 -22.26 2.91 12.92
CA ALA A 69 -22.53 2.45 11.56
C ALA A 69 -22.05 3.48 10.51
N ASN A 70 -22.29 4.77 10.75
CA ASN A 70 -21.80 5.83 9.88
C ASN A 70 -20.26 5.93 9.89
N VAL A 71 -19.62 5.80 11.06
CA VAL A 71 -18.14 5.76 11.13
C VAL A 71 -17.59 4.59 10.34
N SER A 72 -18.19 3.41 10.47
CA SER A 72 -17.77 2.23 9.71
C SER A 72 -17.90 2.43 8.21
N SER A 73 -18.98 3.06 7.72
CA SER A 73 -19.12 3.35 6.29
C SER A 73 -18.11 4.39 5.82
N VAL A 74 -17.88 5.45 6.59
CA VAL A 74 -16.86 6.47 6.28
C VAL A 74 -15.47 5.87 6.21
N GLU A 75 -15.10 5.03 7.20
CA GLU A 75 -13.79 4.36 7.24
C GLU A 75 -13.60 3.42 6.06
N ALA A 76 -14.62 2.63 5.70
CA ALA A 76 -14.58 1.75 4.54
C ALA A 76 -14.35 2.55 3.25
N SER A 77 -15.17 3.57 3.00
CA SER A 77 -15.01 4.44 1.82
C SER A 77 -13.67 5.17 1.80
N ALA A 78 -13.14 5.57 2.96
CA ALA A 78 -11.82 6.19 3.05
C ALA A 78 -10.71 5.21 2.63
N ARG A 79 -10.77 3.96 3.09
CA ARG A 79 -9.81 2.92 2.70
C ARG A 79 -9.91 2.57 1.22
N ASP A 80 -11.12 2.48 0.69
CA ASP A 80 -11.34 2.24 -0.74
C ASP A 80 -10.74 3.37 -1.58
N ASN A 81 -10.97 4.64 -1.20
CA ASN A 81 -10.37 5.80 -1.87
C ASN A 81 -8.83 5.76 -1.83
N VAL A 82 -8.23 5.41 -0.69
CA VAL A 82 -6.75 5.24 -0.59
C VAL A 82 -6.27 4.11 -1.49
N ALA A 83 -6.95 2.97 -1.51
CA ALA A 83 -6.59 1.85 -2.36
C ALA A 83 -6.67 2.22 -3.85
N SER A 84 -7.75 2.88 -4.28
CA SER A 84 -7.93 3.36 -5.65
C SER A 84 -6.90 4.42 -6.06
N ALA A 85 -6.55 5.35 -5.16
CA ALA A 85 -5.53 6.36 -5.43
C ALA A 85 -4.14 5.71 -5.59
N ARG A 86 -3.78 4.78 -4.71
CA ARG A 86 -2.53 4.01 -4.84
C ARG A 86 -2.45 3.25 -6.16
N GLU A 87 -3.56 2.65 -6.58
CA GLU A 87 -3.64 1.94 -7.86
C GLU A 87 -3.52 2.90 -9.05
N THR A 88 -4.14 4.08 -8.96
CA THR A 88 -4.06 5.13 -10.00
C THR A 88 -2.63 5.62 -10.18
N VAL A 89 -1.92 5.89 -9.08
CA VAL A 89 -0.49 6.25 -9.12
C VAL A 89 0.34 5.11 -9.71
N ALA A 90 0.12 3.87 -9.26
CA ALA A 90 0.85 2.71 -9.78
C ALA A 90 0.62 2.49 -11.28
N PHE A 91 -0.60 2.77 -11.78
CA PHE A 91 -0.90 2.72 -13.21
C PHE A 91 -0.19 3.84 -13.99
N ALA A 92 -0.20 5.07 -13.48
CA ALA A 92 0.52 6.19 -14.09
C ALA A 92 2.04 5.95 -14.13
N GLU A 93 2.61 5.41 -13.04
CA GLU A 93 4.01 4.97 -13.00
C GLU A 93 4.29 3.88 -14.04
N ALA A 94 3.38 2.92 -14.20
CA ALA A 94 3.53 1.86 -15.20
C ALA A 94 3.49 2.39 -16.65
N LEU A 95 2.73 3.45 -16.92
CA LEU A 95 2.73 4.13 -18.23
C LEU A 95 4.01 4.93 -18.47
N ALA A 96 4.56 5.53 -17.42
CA ALA A 96 5.82 6.29 -17.48
C ALA A 96 7.07 5.39 -17.42
N ALA A 97 6.90 4.10 -17.12
CA ALA A 97 8.00 3.16 -16.97
C ALA A 97 8.80 3.03 -18.28
N PRO A 98 10.14 3.15 -18.23
CA PRO A 98 10.98 3.05 -19.41
C PRO A 98 10.92 1.68 -20.08
N VAL A 99 10.55 0.63 -19.33
CA VAL A 99 10.47 -0.75 -19.83
C VAL A 99 9.10 -1.34 -19.54
N ARG A 100 8.46 -1.86 -20.59
CA ARG A 100 7.24 -2.67 -20.50
C ARG A 100 7.36 -3.90 -21.40
N VAL A 101 7.30 -5.07 -20.78
CA VAL A 101 7.39 -6.36 -21.46
C VAL A 101 6.05 -7.08 -21.37
N GLU A 102 5.52 -7.48 -22.53
CA GLU A 102 4.37 -8.38 -22.60
C GLU A 102 4.85 -9.83 -22.51
N ILE A 103 4.26 -10.59 -21.60
CA ILE A 103 4.44 -12.02 -21.48
C ILE A 103 3.16 -12.68 -22.00
N GLU A 104 3.24 -13.21 -23.22
CA GLU A 104 2.12 -13.83 -23.91
C GLU A 104 1.64 -15.10 -23.19
N ALA A 105 0.34 -15.40 -23.32
CA ALA A 105 -0.20 -16.69 -22.93
C ALA A 105 0.52 -17.83 -23.68
N GLY A 106 0.78 -18.93 -22.98
CA GLY A 106 1.60 -20.06 -23.45
C GLY A 106 3.10 -19.90 -23.23
N THR A 107 3.58 -18.74 -22.74
CA THR A 107 4.99 -18.57 -22.36
C THR A 107 5.33 -19.43 -21.14
N ASP A 108 6.48 -20.12 -21.16
CA ASP A 108 7.03 -20.77 -19.96
C ASP A 108 7.59 -19.69 -19.03
N LEU A 109 7.20 -19.72 -17.76
CA LEU A 109 7.61 -18.74 -16.75
C LEU A 109 9.15 -18.63 -16.64
N TYR A 110 9.89 -19.68 -16.97
CA TYR A 110 11.36 -19.66 -16.97
C TYR A 110 11.96 -18.81 -18.10
N ASP A 111 11.19 -18.54 -19.15
CA ASP A 111 11.60 -17.66 -20.24
C ASP A 111 11.33 -16.18 -19.92
N ALA A 112 10.45 -15.89 -18.95
CA ALA A 112 10.05 -14.53 -18.62
C ALA A 112 11.21 -13.64 -18.11
N PRO A 113 12.13 -14.11 -17.23
CA PRO A 113 13.24 -13.29 -16.78
C PRO A 113 14.12 -12.79 -17.92
N LYS A 114 14.43 -13.67 -18.89
CA LYS A 114 15.26 -13.30 -20.03
C LYS A 114 14.64 -12.15 -20.82
N ARG A 115 13.34 -12.25 -21.14
CA ARG A 115 12.61 -11.18 -21.85
C ARG A 115 12.66 -9.84 -21.13
N VAL A 116 12.57 -9.87 -19.79
CA VAL A 116 12.66 -8.66 -18.96
C VAL A 116 14.06 -8.06 -18.98
N TYR A 117 15.11 -8.88 -18.83
CA TYR A 117 16.49 -8.39 -18.89
C TYR A 117 16.83 -7.81 -20.26
N ASP A 118 16.49 -8.52 -21.34
CA ASP A 118 16.74 -8.06 -22.71
C ASP A 118 16.12 -6.67 -22.95
N ALA A 119 14.86 -6.47 -22.54
CA ALA A 119 14.18 -5.18 -22.66
C ALA A 119 14.77 -4.08 -21.75
N CYS A 120 15.28 -4.45 -20.57
CA CYS A 120 15.94 -3.50 -19.67
C CYS A 120 17.30 -3.07 -20.20
N ASP A 121 18.09 -3.99 -20.75
CA ASP A 121 19.37 -3.71 -21.37
C ASP A 121 19.20 -2.77 -22.59
N GLU A 122 18.18 -3.01 -23.42
CA GLU A 122 17.82 -2.12 -24.54
C GLU A 122 17.46 -0.71 -24.09
N ALA A 123 16.77 -0.58 -22.95
CA ALA A 123 16.39 0.71 -22.36
C ALA A 123 17.47 1.35 -21.47
N GLY A 124 18.60 0.67 -21.24
CA GLY A 124 19.66 1.13 -20.33
C GLY A 124 19.26 1.14 -18.85
N VAL A 125 18.29 0.33 -18.46
CA VAL A 125 17.77 0.22 -17.09
C VAL A 125 18.40 -0.98 -16.40
N LYS A 126 18.90 -0.80 -15.17
CA LYS A 126 19.39 -1.92 -14.36
C LYS A 126 18.25 -2.58 -13.61
N VAL A 127 18.09 -3.89 -13.80
CA VAL A 127 17.18 -4.70 -12.99
C VAL A 127 17.86 -5.06 -11.67
N ASN A 128 17.20 -4.78 -10.55
CA ASN A 128 17.75 -5.05 -9.20
C ASN A 128 17.42 -6.45 -8.67
N GLN A 129 16.71 -7.27 -9.44
CA GLN A 129 16.28 -8.61 -9.02
C GLN A 129 17.04 -9.70 -9.79
N THR A 130 17.32 -10.81 -9.09
CA THR A 130 17.84 -12.02 -9.72
C THR A 130 16.73 -12.73 -10.51
N ALA A 131 17.10 -13.65 -11.42
CA ALA A 131 16.11 -14.38 -12.21
C ALA A 131 15.12 -15.18 -11.32
N PRO A 132 15.58 -15.88 -10.25
CA PRO A 132 14.67 -16.50 -9.28
C PRO A 132 13.72 -15.52 -8.60
N ASP A 133 14.20 -14.35 -8.17
CA ASP A 133 13.36 -13.34 -7.51
C ASP A 133 12.31 -12.76 -8.45
N LEU A 134 12.69 -12.54 -9.71
CA LEU A 134 11.79 -12.06 -10.75
C LEU A 134 10.72 -13.12 -11.10
N MET A 135 11.10 -14.40 -11.22
CA MET A 135 10.14 -15.49 -11.43
C MET A 135 9.14 -15.58 -10.27
N LYS A 136 9.64 -15.52 -9.04
CA LYS A 136 8.80 -15.52 -7.84
C LYS A 136 7.85 -14.32 -7.84
N THR A 137 8.37 -13.12 -8.14
CA THR A 137 7.59 -11.89 -8.22
C THR A 137 6.49 -11.97 -9.27
N ILE A 138 6.78 -12.52 -10.45
CA ILE A 138 5.78 -12.75 -11.50
C ILE A 138 4.75 -13.77 -11.03
N GLY A 139 5.17 -14.92 -10.49
CA GLY A 139 4.24 -15.95 -10.02
C GLY A 139 3.31 -15.45 -8.90
N ASP A 140 3.85 -14.77 -7.89
CA ASP A 140 3.09 -14.28 -6.73
C ASP A 140 2.07 -13.21 -7.13
N ARG A 141 2.40 -12.35 -8.12
CA ARG A 141 1.55 -11.22 -8.53
C ARG A 141 0.67 -11.49 -9.74
N ALA A 142 0.97 -12.54 -10.50
CA ALA A 142 0.18 -12.93 -11.65
C ALA A 142 -1.10 -13.68 -11.26
N GLY A 143 -1.32 -14.00 -9.99
CA GLY A 143 -2.54 -14.69 -9.54
C GLY A 143 -2.84 -15.93 -10.37
N ASP A 144 -4.09 -16.06 -10.85
CA ASP A 144 -4.51 -17.20 -11.68
C ASP A 144 -3.97 -17.19 -13.12
N ALA A 145 -3.33 -16.09 -13.55
CA ALA A 145 -2.73 -15.99 -14.89
C ALA A 145 -1.48 -16.87 -15.04
N VAL A 146 -0.93 -17.40 -13.94
CA VAL A 146 0.20 -18.35 -13.96
C VAL A 146 -0.19 -19.62 -13.21
N ARG A 147 -0.08 -20.77 -13.88
CA ARG A 147 -0.33 -22.08 -13.26
C ARG A 147 0.89 -22.97 -13.39
N GLY A 148 1.55 -23.23 -12.26
CA GLY A 148 2.83 -23.94 -12.25
C GLY A 148 3.89 -23.10 -12.98
N ARG A 149 4.29 -23.56 -14.17
CA ARG A 149 5.25 -22.86 -15.04
C ARG A 149 4.64 -22.23 -16.29
N GLU A 150 3.33 -22.33 -16.47
CA GLU A 150 2.68 -21.87 -17.70
C GLU A 150 1.94 -20.56 -17.43
N VAL A 151 2.22 -19.55 -18.26
CA VAL A 151 1.43 -18.32 -18.33
C VAL A 151 0.15 -18.64 -19.10
N ARG A 152 -1.00 -18.64 -18.41
CA ARG A 152 -2.31 -18.98 -18.97
C ARG A 152 -2.99 -17.79 -19.62
N ASP A 153 -2.86 -16.64 -19.00
CA ASP A 153 -3.37 -15.37 -19.50
C ASP A 153 -2.20 -14.41 -19.67
N ARG A 154 -2.23 -13.59 -20.72
CA ARG A 154 -1.16 -12.61 -20.96
C ARG A 154 -1.01 -11.69 -19.75
N LEU A 155 0.22 -11.26 -19.48
CA LEU A 155 0.53 -10.33 -18.39
C LEU A 155 1.61 -9.35 -18.81
N PHE A 156 1.66 -8.21 -18.14
CA PHE A 156 2.64 -7.15 -18.36
C PHE A 156 3.59 -7.05 -17.19
N VAL A 157 4.88 -7.02 -17.49
CA VAL A 157 5.95 -6.73 -16.53
C VAL A 157 6.49 -5.35 -16.85
N THR A 158 6.42 -4.41 -15.90
CA THR A 158 7.04 -3.08 -16.03
C THR A 158 8.23 -2.96 -15.10
N VAL A 159 9.26 -2.25 -15.56
CA VAL A 159 10.44 -1.89 -14.76
C VAL A 159 10.58 -0.37 -14.76
N ASP A 160 10.55 0.22 -13.56
CA ASP A 160 10.73 1.67 -13.41
C ASP A 160 12.21 2.08 -13.54
N ALA A 161 12.48 3.38 -13.54
CA ALA A 161 13.83 3.92 -13.64
C ALA A 161 14.76 3.52 -12.46
N ASN A 162 14.18 3.08 -11.33
CA ASN A 162 14.92 2.60 -10.18
C ASN A 162 15.15 1.09 -10.21
N GLY A 163 14.66 0.37 -11.22
CA GLY A 163 14.75 -1.07 -11.33
C GLY A 163 13.69 -1.83 -10.50
N GLN A 164 12.63 -1.16 -10.04
CA GLN A 164 11.50 -1.82 -9.39
C GLN A 164 10.56 -2.46 -10.41
N ILE A 165 10.14 -3.69 -10.10
CA ILE A 165 9.30 -4.51 -10.97
C ILE A 165 7.85 -4.49 -10.48
N ARG A 166 6.92 -4.28 -11.42
CA ARG A 166 5.49 -4.51 -11.23
C ARG A 166 4.96 -5.48 -12.28
N VAL A 167 3.92 -6.22 -11.90
CA VAL A 167 3.28 -7.25 -12.72
C VAL A 167 1.79 -6.92 -12.75
N ARG A 168 1.21 -6.88 -13.95
CA ARG A 168 -0.19 -6.47 -14.17
C ARG A 168 -0.86 -7.41 -15.15
N GLN A 169 -2.11 -7.77 -14.86
CA GLN A 169 -2.99 -8.44 -15.81
C GLN A 169 -3.75 -7.38 -16.65
N PRO A 170 -4.20 -7.71 -17.86
CA PRO A 170 -5.06 -6.86 -18.69
C PRO A 170 -6.41 -6.52 -18.05
#